data_AF-A0A952V385-F1
#
_entry.id   AF-A0A952V385-F1
#
_cell.length_a   1.000
_cell.length_b   1.000
_cell.length_c   1.000
_cell.angle_alpha   90.00
_cell.angle_beta   90.00
_cell.angle_gamma   90.00
#
_symmetry.space_group_name_H-M   'P 1'
#
loop_
_entity.id
_entity.type
_entity.pdbx_description
1 polymer ?
#
loop_
_entity_poly.entity_id
_entity_poly.type
_entity_poly.pdbx_seq_one_letter_code
_entity_poly.pdbx_strand_id
1 'polypeptide(L)'
;MSIRIRGRLGALVIVGLTAASCSSETSSGDDAGTPAASPTSGVTVGGACTRDGELRCGSGADGKTDGSILSCANGAYEKVFACPGLQECRDVATITAVRCGTDSANVDFAKEGAPCGGEGAAVCSFDRKTVHWCVGGTWVVAQHCPPSDCTKHNTGGQPFTACTNGGITPGDMCKTDLAGGVTCSTDLRSLLGCQNGRAVVVEECQAPKECSVTDTGARGCL
;
A
#
# COMPACT_ATOMS: atom_id res chain seq x y z
N MET A 1 -17.14 -44.78 -21.21
CA MET A 1 -17.39 -45.01 -19.78
C MET A 1 -17.99 -43.73 -19.22
N SER A 2 -19.32 -43.64 -19.18
CA SER A 2 -20.04 -42.39 -18.86
C SER A 2 -20.42 -42.36 -17.38
N ILE A 3 -19.85 -41.42 -16.64
CA ILE A 3 -20.13 -41.21 -15.22
C ILE A 3 -21.21 -40.12 -15.10
N ARG A 4 -22.41 -40.52 -14.65
CA ARG A 4 -23.51 -39.61 -14.31
C ARG A 4 -23.42 -39.28 -12.82
N ILE A 5 -23.15 -38.02 -12.48
CA ILE A 5 -23.16 -37.53 -11.10
C ILE A 5 -24.56 -36.96 -10.80
N ARG A 6 -25.25 -37.56 -9.82
CA ARG A 6 -26.56 -37.13 -9.32
C ARG A 6 -26.39 -35.95 -8.36
N GLY A 7 -27.05 -34.84 -8.66
CA GLY A 7 -27.11 -33.67 -7.79
C GLY A 7 -27.94 -33.93 -6.53
N ARG A 8 -27.45 -33.44 -5.39
CA ARG A 8 -28.20 -33.31 -4.14
C ARG A 8 -28.72 -31.88 -4.05
N LEU A 9 -30.05 -31.72 -4.05
CA LEU A 9 -30.72 -30.49 -3.64
C LEU A 9 -30.46 -30.27 -2.14
N GLY A 10 -29.71 -29.22 -1.81
CA GLY A 10 -29.58 -28.72 -0.44
C GLY A 10 -30.71 -27.74 -0.12
N ALA A 11 -31.36 -27.96 1.02
CA ALA A 11 -32.48 -27.19 1.51
C ALA A 11 -32.10 -25.72 1.79
N LEU A 12 -32.94 -24.80 1.30
CA LEU A 12 -32.86 -23.36 1.52
C LEU A 12 -33.43 -23.05 2.92
N VAL A 13 -32.57 -22.65 3.85
CA VAL A 13 -32.99 -22.14 5.18
C VAL A 13 -33.12 -20.61 5.07
N ILE A 14 -34.36 -20.12 5.11
CA ILE A 14 -34.67 -18.69 5.16
C ILE A 14 -34.63 -18.26 6.63
N VAL A 15 -33.59 -17.51 7.01
CA VAL A 15 -33.50 -16.87 8.33
C VAL A 15 -34.15 -15.48 8.22
N GLY A 16 -35.27 -15.31 8.93
CA GLY A 16 -35.99 -14.04 9.01
C GLY A 16 -35.17 -12.99 9.78
N LEU A 17 -34.90 -11.87 9.10
CA LEU A 17 -34.21 -10.72 9.66
C LEU A 17 -35.26 -9.76 10.26
N THR A 18 -35.32 -9.65 11.57
CA THR A 18 -36.15 -8.64 12.26
C THR A 18 -35.41 -7.30 12.25
N ALA A 19 -35.94 -6.34 11.49
CA ALA A 19 -35.45 -4.96 11.48
C ALA A 19 -35.87 -4.24 12.78
N ALA A 20 -34.90 -3.86 13.61
CA ALA A 20 -35.10 -2.93 14.71
C ALA A 20 -34.96 -1.49 14.16
N SER A 21 -36.07 -0.76 14.08
CA SER A 21 -36.09 0.66 13.76
C SER A 21 -35.72 1.46 15.01
N CYS A 22 -34.49 1.99 15.06
CA CYS A 22 -34.13 3.00 16.05
C CYS A 22 -34.49 4.38 15.49
N SER A 23 -35.43 5.05 16.14
CA SER A 23 -35.73 6.47 15.94
C SER A 23 -34.57 7.30 16.48
N SER A 24 -33.98 8.14 15.64
CA SER A 24 -32.93 9.09 16.03
C SER A 24 -33.55 10.47 16.22
N GLU A 25 -33.45 11.01 17.43
CA GLU A 25 -33.84 12.38 17.77
C GLU A 25 -32.85 13.38 17.16
N THR A 26 -33.37 14.28 16.33
CA THR A 26 -32.65 15.44 15.78
C THR A 26 -32.46 16.50 16.88
N SER A 27 -31.23 16.68 17.34
CA SER A 27 -30.80 17.88 18.07
C SER A 27 -30.06 18.82 17.12
N SER A 28 -30.74 19.86 16.67
CA SER A 28 -30.18 20.99 15.93
C SER A 28 -29.49 21.93 16.92
N GLY A 29 -28.16 21.93 16.92
CA GLY A 29 -27.32 22.88 17.65
C GLY A 29 -26.41 23.59 16.67
N ASP A 30 -26.83 24.77 16.22
CA ASP A 30 -26.06 25.70 15.41
C ASP A 30 -24.99 26.38 16.28
N ASP A 31 -23.76 25.88 16.25
CA ASP A 31 -22.56 26.63 16.68
C ASP A 31 -21.41 26.32 15.71
N ALA A 32 -21.40 27.05 14.59
CA ALA A 32 -20.31 27.04 13.61
C ALA A 32 -19.11 27.84 14.15
N GLY A 33 -18.49 27.35 15.22
CA GLY A 33 -17.15 27.75 15.59
C GLY A 33 -16.16 27.08 14.64
N THR A 34 -15.57 27.85 13.71
CA THR A 34 -14.43 27.40 12.92
C THR A 34 -13.39 26.82 13.87
N PRO A 35 -13.10 25.50 13.84
CA PRO A 35 -12.09 24.93 14.72
C PRO A 35 -10.77 25.63 14.40
N ALA A 36 -10.27 26.42 15.35
CA ALA A 36 -8.93 26.97 15.29
C ALA A 36 -8.00 25.77 15.10
N ALA A 37 -7.30 25.72 13.96
CA ALA A 37 -6.34 24.68 13.67
C ALA A 37 -5.40 24.59 14.88
N SER A 38 -5.47 23.49 15.63
CA SER A 38 -4.53 23.26 16.72
C SER A 38 -3.14 23.39 16.12
N PRO A 39 -2.26 24.26 16.67
CA PRO A 39 -0.92 24.40 16.13
C PRO A 39 -0.30 23.02 16.18
N THR A 40 -0.09 22.42 15.02
CA THR A 40 0.66 21.19 14.87
C THR A 40 2.08 21.57 15.25
N SER A 41 2.39 21.51 16.55
CA SER A 41 3.75 21.69 17.03
C SER A 41 4.62 20.73 16.23
N GLY A 42 5.53 21.30 15.44
CA GLY A 42 6.39 20.54 14.55
C GLY A 42 7.12 19.43 15.31
N VAL A 43 7.25 18.26 14.68
CA VAL A 43 7.95 17.14 15.27
C VAL A 43 9.44 17.35 15.05
N THR A 44 10.24 17.36 16.11
CA THR A 44 11.70 17.56 16.02
C THR A 44 12.45 16.29 16.39
N VAL A 45 13.69 16.16 15.93
CA VAL A 45 14.59 15.09 16.36
C VAL A 45 14.80 15.15 17.87
N GLY A 46 14.69 14.01 18.54
CA GLY A 46 14.73 13.88 20.00
C GLY A 46 13.41 14.22 20.70
N GLY A 47 12.41 14.70 19.96
CA GLY A 47 11.06 14.92 20.49
C GLY A 47 10.43 13.60 20.96
N ALA A 48 9.62 13.67 22.02
CA ALA A 48 8.98 12.49 22.58
C ALA A 48 7.94 11.88 21.63
N CYS A 49 7.81 10.56 21.65
CA CYS A 49 6.83 9.80 20.88
C CYS A 49 6.35 8.58 21.66
N THR A 50 5.18 8.03 21.29
CA THR A 50 4.51 6.97 22.06
C THR A 50 4.40 5.63 21.33
N ARG A 51 4.63 5.61 20.01
CA ARG A 51 4.48 4.41 19.19
C ARG A 51 5.72 4.17 18.36
N ASP A 52 6.52 3.17 18.75
CA ASP A 52 7.70 2.78 18.00
C ASP A 52 7.35 2.48 16.54
N GLY A 53 8.22 2.92 15.64
CA GLY A 53 8.04 2.85 14.19
C GLY A 53 7.14 3.93 13.59
N GLU A 54 6.36 4.69 14.37
CA GLU A 54 5.53 5.79 13.84
C GLU A 54 6.41 6.76 13.04
N LEU A 55 5.99 7.04 11.80
CA LEU A 55 6.67 7.98 10.93
C LEU A 55 6.00 9.33 10.96
N ARG A 56 6.80 10.40 11.01
CA ARG A 56 6.34 11.80 10.95
C ARG A 56 7.28 12.65 10.12
N CYS A 57 6.73 13.70 9.52
CA CYS A 57 7.54 14.75 8.93
C CYS A 57 8.19 15.61 10.01
N GLY A 58 9.52 15.75 9.92
CA GLY A 58 10.27 16.59 10.82
C GLY A 58 10.10 18.08 10.51
N SER A 59 10.31 18.90 11.53
CA SER A 59 10.25 20.35 11.47
C SER A 59 11.55 20.97 11.95
N GLY A 60 11.93 22.08 11.31
CA GLY A 60 13.02 22.94 11.74
C GLY A 60 12.66 23.78 12.96
N ALA A 61 13.62 24.55 13.45
CA ALA A 61 13.45 25.47 14.58
C ALA A 61 12.42 26.59 14.31
N ASP A 62 12.17 26.89 13.04
CA ASP A 62 11.16 27.85 12.58
C ASP A 62 9.75 27.24 12.46
N GLY A 63 9.59 25.96 12.83
CA GLY A 63 8.32 25.22 12.76
C GLY A 63 7.92 24.79 11.35
N LYS A 64 8.74 25.03 10.33
CA LYS A 64 8.48 24.56 8.96
C LYS A 64 8.99 23.14 8.78
N THR A 65 8.36 22.37 7.90
CA THR A 65 8.88 21.05 7.54
C THR A 65 10.22 21.21 6.81
N ASP A 66 11.25 20.52 7.29
CA ASP A 66 12.61 20.58 6.72
C ASP A 66 12.85 19.47 5.68
N GLY A 67 11.78 18.79 5.27
CA GLY A 67 11.82 17.61 4.39
C GLY A 67 12.37 16.36 5.07
N SER A 68 12.70 16.39 6.37
CA SER A 68 13.12 15.18 7.08
C SER A 68 11.94 14.29 7.42
N ILE A 69 12.21 12.98 7.45
CA ILE A 69 11.28 11.96 7.91
C ILE A 69 11.87 11.37 9.18
N LEU A 70 11.07 11.42 10.23
CA LEU A 70 11.40 10.96 11.56
C LEU A 70 10.67 9.65 11.84
N SER A 71 11.32 8.73 12.55
CA SER A 71 10.71 7.51 13.06
C SER A 71 10.79 7.53 14.58
N CYS A 72 9.71 7.15 15.26
CA CYS A 72 9.75 6.96 16.69
C CYS A 72 10.55 5.70 17.03
N ALA A 73 11.55 5.82 17.90
CA ALA A 73 12.31 4.71 18.43
C ALA A 73 12.67 4.96 19.88
N ASN A 74 12.32 4.03 20.77
CA ASN A 74 12.62 4.12 22.20
C ASN A 74 12.04 5.39 22.85
N GLY A 75 10.84 5.79 22.42
CA GLY A 75 10.13 6.96 22.95
C GLY A 75 10.65 8.32 22.48
N ALA A 76 11.60 8.36 21.53
CA ALA A 76 12.06 9.60 20.90
C ALA A 76 12.08 9.49 19.36
N TYR A 77 11.87 10.62 18.67
CA TYR A 77 11.96 10.69 17.22
C TYR A 77 13.42 10.76 16.76
N GLU A 78 13.82 9.84 15.88
CA GLU A 78 15.10 9.85 15.18
C GLU A 78 14.89 10.15 13.68
N LYS A 79 15.84 10.85 13.05
CA LYS A 79 15.80 11.08 11.61
C LYS A 79 16.22 9.82 10.87
N VAL A 80 15.32 9.27 10.05
CA VAL A 80 15.57 8.03 9.27
C VAL A 80 15.73 8.27 7.79
N PHE A 81 15.16 9.36 7.26
CA PHE A 81 15.22 9.67 5.83
C PHE A 81 15.04 11.17 5.59
N ALA A 82 15.24 11.60 4.34
CA ALA A 82 14.90 12.94 3.87
C ALA A 82 14.26 12.83 2.49
N CYS A 83 13.18 13.59 2.28
CA CYS A 83 12.52 13.62 0.99
C CYS A 83 13.51 14.01 -0.12
N PRO A 84 13.55 13.26 -1.24
CA PRO A 84 14.47 13.54 -2.33
C PRO A 84 14.30 14.97 -2.87
N GLY A 85 15.41 15.62 -3.22
CA GLY A 85 15.38 16.94 -3.86
C GLY A 85 14.76 18.06 -3.02
N LEU A 86 14.82 17.96 -1.68
CA LEU A 86 14.24 18.94 -0.74
C LEU A 86 12.72 19.13 -0.92
N GLN A 87 12.03 18.10 -1.38
CA GLN A 87 10.58 18.10 -1.47
C GLN A 87 9.93 18.27 -0.09
N GLU A 88 8.75 18.88 -0.07
CA GLU A 88 7.93 18.96 1.13
C GLU A 88 7.56 17.56 1.62
N CYS A 89 7.73 17.34 2.92
CA CYS A 89 7.22 16.16 3.59
C CYS A 89 5.81 16.46 4.12
N ARG A 90 4.86 15.53 3.91
CA ARG A 90 3.52 15.58 4.50
C ARG A 90 3.16 14.27 5.21
N ASP A 91 2.61 14.39 6.42
CA ASP A 91 2.02 13.26 7.15
C ASP A 91 0.74 12.76 6.43
N VAL A 92 0.65 11.45 6.19
CA VAL A 92 -0.56 10.80 5.65
C VAL A 92 -1.23 10.01 6.76
N ALA A 93 -1.92 10.74 7.65
CA ALA A 93 -2.49 10.19 8.89
C ALA A 93 -3.44 9.00 8.66
N THR A 94 -4.17 8.99 7.54
CA THR A 94 -5.13 7.92 7.23
C THR A 94 -4.50 6.54 7.08
N ILE A 95 -3.25 6.46 6.66
CA ILE A 95 -2.53 5.18 6.50
C ILE A 95 -1.29 5.08 7.38
N THR A 96 -0.99 6.09 8.21
CA THR A 96 0.24 6.15 9.02
C THR A 96 1.48 5.99 8.15
N ALA A 97 1.57 6.83 7.12
CA ALA A 97 2.70 6.93 6.20
C ALA A 97 3.13 8.40 6.06
N VAL A 98 4.25 8.63 5.38
CA VAL A 98 4.71 9.97 5.01
C VAL A 98 4.75 10.09 3.49
N ARG A 99 4.57 11.30 2.98
CA ARG A 99 4.57 11.61 1.56
C ARG A 99 5.63 12.64 1.26
N CYS A 100 6.38 12.43 0.17
CA CYS A 100 7.28 13.43 -0.37
C CYS A 100 6.71 14.03 -1.65
N GLY A 101 6.67 15.37 -1.72
CA GLY A 101 6.22 16.15 -2.88
C GLY A 101 4.83 16.79 -2.70
N THR A 102 4.45 17.62 -3.69
CA THR A 102 3.20 18.37 -3.71
C THR A 102 2.18 17.89 -4.75
N ASP A 103 2.59 17.06 -5.73
CA ASP A 103 1.85 16.85 -6.99
C ASP A 103 1.43 15.38 -7.23
N SER A 104 0.80 15.06 -8.37
CA SER A 104 0.34 13.70 -8.71
C SER A 104 1.43 12.61 -8.75
N ALA A 105 2.71 13.00 -8.69
CA ALA A 105 3.87 12.11 -8.55
C ALA A 105 4.21 11.75 -7.09
N ASN A 106 3.37 12.13 -6.13
CA ASN A 106 3.58 11.91 -4.70
C ASN A 106 3.69 10.41 -4.36
N VAL A 107 4.89 9.98 -3.97
CA VAL A 107 5.13 8.64 -3.44
C VAL A 107 4.91 8.66 -1.93
N ASP A 108 4.09 7.72 -1.46
CA ASP A 108 3.90 7.47 -0.04
C ASP A 108 4.97 6.46 0.42
N PHE A 109 5.55 6.70 1.59
CA PHE A 109 6.63 5.89 2.15
C PHE A 109 6.27 5.35 3.52
N ALA A 110 6.73 4.12 3.79
CA ALA A 110 6.71 3.56 5.13
C ALA A 110 7.96 2.74 5.45
N LYS A 111 8.13 2.47 6.74
CA LYS A 111 9.17 1.60 7.30
C LYS A 111 8.57 0.23 7.57
N GLU A 112 9.27 -0.83 7.22
CA GLU A 112 8.87 -2.19 7.56
C GLU A 112 8.72 -2.34 9.08
N GLY A 113 7.69 -3.06 9.54
CA GLY A 113 7.40 -3.27 10.95
C GLY A 113 6.72 -2.08 11.65
N ALA A 114 6.60 -0.93 10.99
CA ALA A 114 5.90 0.23 11.54
C ALA A 114 4.37 0.03 11.52
N PRO A 115 3.63 0.67 12.45
CA PRO A 115 2.16 0.63 12.44
C PRO A 115 1.60 1.28 11.16
N CYS A 116 0.47 0.75 10.69
CA CYS A 116 -0.24 1.26 9.51
C CYS A 116 -1.74 1.43 9.77
N GLY A 117 -2.35 2.40 9.08
CA GLY A 117 -3.72 2.89 9.33
C GLY A 117 -4.81 2.44 8.34
N GLY A 118 -4.53 1.54 7.40
CA GLY A 118 -5.52 1.11 6.42
C GLY A 118 -5.17 -0.24 5.79
N GLU A 119 -5.91 -1.28 6.16
CA GLU A 119 -5.65 -2.65 5.70
C GLU A 119 -5.61 -2.71 4.16
N GLY A 120 -4.56 -3.35 3.64
CA GLY A 120 -4.33 -3.48 2.22
C GLY A 120 -3.83 -2.22 1.51
N ALA A 121 -3.64 -1.09 2.21
CA ALA A 121 -2.92 0.08 1.67
C ALA A 121 -1.51 -0.33 1.24
N ALA A 122 -0.96 0.38 0.24
CA ALA A 122 0.34 0.07 -0.34
C ALA A 122 1.20 1.35 -0.48
N VAL A 123 2.46 1.26 -0.07
CA VAL A 123 3.44 2.36 -0.06
C VAL A 123 4.81 1.84 -0.45
N CYS A 124 5.75 2.72 -0.80
CA CYS A 124 7.12 2.32 -1.12
C CYS A 124 7.99 2.28 0.14
N SER A 125 9.04 1.46 0.12
CA SER A 125 10.19 1.67 0.99
C SER A 125 10.93 2.96 0.63
N PHE A 126 11.72 3.50 1.56
CA PHE A 126 12.48 4.73 1.33
C PHE A 126 13.50 4.64 0.19
N ASP A 127 14.10 3.47 -0.03
CA ASP A 127 15.00 3.19 -1.16
C ASP A 127 14.25 2.87 -2.47
N ARG A 128 12.92 2.84 -2.42
CA ARG A 128 12.01 2.42 -3.49
C ARG A 128 12.29 1.04 -4.05
N LYS A 129 12.97 0.15 -3.31
CA LYS A 129 13.25 -1.21 -3.79
C LYS A 129 12.17 -2.21 -3.40
N THR A 130 11.23 -1.82 -2.57
CA THR A 130 10.10 -2.69 -2.21
C THR A 130 8.78 -1.91 -2.14
N VAL A 131 7.69 -2.65 -2.32
CA VAL A 131 6.32 -2.21 -2.00
C VAL A 131 5.98 -2.82 -0.64
N HIS A 132 5.53 -1.99 0.29
CA HIS A 132 5.00 -2.43 1.57
C HIS A 132 3.47 -2.45 1.54
N TRP A 133 2.86 -3.48 2.11
CA TRP A 133 1.41 -3.51 2.36
C TRP A 133 1.10 -3.40 3.84
N CYS A 134 -0.01 -2.76 4.16
CA CYS A 134 -0.56 -2.77 5.50
C CYS A 134 -1.29 -4.10 5.72
N VAL A 135 -0.74 -4.96 6.57
CA VAL A 135 -1.30 -6.28 6.88
C VAL A 135 -1.34 -6.45 8.39
N GLY A 136 -2.54 -6.62 8.94
CA GLY A 136 -2.71 -6.81 10.39
C GLY A 136 -2.27 -5.58 11.21
N GLY A 137 -2.39 -4.39 10.65
CA GLY A 137 -2.00 -3.14 11.30
C GLY A 137 -0.49 -2.84 11.28
N THR A 138 0.30 -3.60 10.52
CA THR A 138 1.74 -3.36 10.34
C THR A 138 2.14 -3.33 8.87
N TRP A 139 3.10 -2.47 8.51
CA TRP A 139 3.72 -2.46 7.19
C TRP A 139 4.63 -3.68 7.01
N VAL A 140 4.31 -4.54 6.05
CA VAL A 140 5.11 -5.71 5.69
C VAL A 140 5.63 -5.59 4.26
N VAL A 141 6.82 -6.11 3.99
CA VAL A 141 7.35 -6.19 2.62
C VAL A 141 6.46 -7.11 1.80
N ALA A 142 5.76 -6.54 0.81
CA ALA A 142 4.83 -7.26 -0.04
C ALA A 142 5.46 -7.62 -1.38
N GLN A 143 6.25 -6.72 -1.98
CA GLN A 143 6.87 -6.96 -3.29
C GLN A 143 8.29 -6.42 -3.34
N HIS A 144 9.17 -7.12 -4.03
CA HIS A 144 10.51 -6.65 -4.37
C HIS A 144 10.51 -6.14 -5.81
N CYS A 145 11.00 -4.91 -6.01
CA CYS A 145 11.02 -4.26 -7.31
C CYS A 145 12.31 -4.39 -8.16
N PRO A 146 13.50 -4.80 -7.67
CA PRO A 146 14.69 -4.88 -8.51
C PRO A 146 14.47 -5.73 -9.76
N PRO A 147 14.99 -5.30 -10.93
CA PRO A 147 15.84 -4.13 -11.18
C PRO A 147 15.10 -2.78 -11.25
N SER A 148 13.77 -2.78 -11.21
CA SER A 148 12.94 -1.57 -11.25
C SER A 148 12.83 -0.88 -9.88
N ASP A 149 12.05 0.20 -9.84
CA ASP A 149 11.75 0.96 -8.62
C ASP A 149 10.25 0.87 -8.29
N CYS A 150 9.93 1.00 -7.01
CA CYS A 150 8.58 1.25 -6.54
C CYS A 150 8.17 2.68 -6.88
N THR A 151 6.97 2.83 -7.44
CA THR A 151 6.38 4.12 -7.78
C THR A 151 4.87 4.11 -7.56
N LYS A 152 4.28 5.31 -7.59
CA LYS A 152 2.83 5.47 -7.60
C LYS A 152 2.36 5.64 -9.04
N HIS A 153 1.50 4.72 -9.46
CA HIS A 153 0.86 4.73 -10.76
C HIS A 153 -0.57 5.26 -10.62
N ASN A 154 -1.13 5.74 -11.73
CA ASN A 154 -2.52 6.15 -11.81
C ASN A 154 -3.18 5.41 -12.98
N THR A 155 -4.15 4.53 -12.69
CA THR A 155 -4.94 3.85 -13.72
C THR A 155 -6.41 4.14 -13.49
N GLY A 156 -7.09 4.68 -14.51
CA GLY A 156 -8.50 5.05 -14.40
C GLY A 156 -8.78 6.11 -13.32
N GLY A 157 -7.83 7.00 -13.05
CA GLY A 157 -7.93 8.02 -12.00
C GLY A 157 -7.77 7.50 -10.56
N GLN A 158 -7.49 6.20 -10.38
CA GLN A 158 -7.20 5.62 -9.08
C GLN A 158 -5.69 5.44 -8.90
N PRO A 159 -5.09 6.07 -7.87
CA PRO A 159 -3.69 5.87 -7.57
C PRO A 159 -3.44 4.49 -6.95
N PHE A 160 -2.36 3.83 -7.34
CA PHE A 160 -1.88 2.61 -6.69
C PHE A 160 -0.35 2.56 -6.67
N THR A 161 0.21 1.83 -5.70
CA THR A 161 1.66 1.68 -5.55
C THR A 161 2.09 0.33 -6.10
N ALA A 162 3.06 0.32 -7.02
CA ALA A 162 3.63 -0.89 -7.61
C ALA A 162 5.03 -0.64 -8.17
N CYS A 163 5.73 -1.69 -8.58
CA CYS A 163 6.98 -1.57 -9.31
C CYS A 163 6.76 -0.90 -10.69
N THR A 164 7.74 -0.14 -11.19
CA THR A 164 7.61 0.67 -12.42
C THR A 164 7.30 -0.18 -13.65
N ASN A 165 7.85 -1.38 -13.73
CA ASN A 165 7.56 -2.34 -14.80
C ASN A 165 6.29 -3.17 -14.56
N GLY A 166 5.58 -2.95 -13.45
CA GLY A 166 4.41 -3.72 -13.05
C GLY A 166 4.68 -5.19 -12.70
N GLY A 167 5.96 -5.60 -12.65
CA GLY A 167 6.36 -6.96 -12.33
C GLY A 167 6.38 -7.24 -10.82
N ILE A 168 6.48 -8.51 -10.45
CA ILE A 168 6.72 -8.98 -9.08
C ILE A 168 7.84 -10.03 -9.05
N THR A 169 8.40 -10.36 -7.90
CA THR A 169 9.44 -11.39 -7.74
C THR A 169 8.81 -12.71 -7.25
N PRO A 170 9.31 -13.90 -7.64
CA PRO A 170 8.86 -15.15 -7.05
C PRO A 170 8.94 -15.12 -5.51
N GLY A 171 7.87 -15.55 -4.84
CA GLY A 171 7.72 -15.49 -3.39
C GLY A 171 7.12 -14.19 -2.85
N ASP A 172 6.96 -13.15 -3.68
CA ASP A 172 6.26 -11.93 -3.28
C ASP A 172 4.78 -12.17 -2.96
N MET A 173 4.19 -11.26 -2.19
CA MET A 173 2.76 -11.26 -1.91
C MET A 173 1.95 -10.86 -3.14
N CYS A 174 0.84 -11.56 -3.35
CA CYS A 174 -0.15 -11.26 -4.39
C CYS A 174 -1.57 -11.41 -3.82
N LYS A 175 -2.51 -10.57 -4.28
CA LYS A 175 -3.89 -10.51 -3.72
C LYS A 175 -4.89 -11.41 -4.41
N THR A 176 -4.62 -11.84 -5.65
CA THR A 176 -5.63 -12.51 -6.46
C THR A 176 -5.10 -13.78 -7.08
N ASP A 177 -5.63 -14.91 -6.62
CA ASP A 177 -5.68 -16.19 -7.32
C ASP A 177 -6.77 -16.13 -8.42
N LEU A 178 -6.89 -15.01 -9.14
CA LEU A 178 -7.76 -14.94 -10.31
C LEU A 178 -7.31 -16.07 -11.24
N ALA A 179 -8.15 -17.08 -11.42
CA ALA A 179 -7.77 -18.28 -12.15
C ALA A 179 -7.29 -17.90 -13.56
N GLY A 180 -5.99 -18.06 -13.81
CA GLY A 180 -5.34 -17.70 -15.08
C GLY A 180 -4.78 -16.28 -15.16
N GLY A 181 -4.90 -15.46 -14.11
CA GLY A 181 -4.22 -14.17 -14.00
C GLY A 181 -2.72 -14.39 -13.79
N VAL A 182 -1.93 -14.02 -14.79
CA VAL A 182 -0.46 -14.00 -14.71
C VAL A 182 0.05 -12.56 -14.72
N THR A 183 1.25 -12.35 -14.19
CA THR A 183 2.03 -11.11 -14.29
C THR A 183 3.47 -11.42 -14.68
N CYS A 184 4.23 -10.43 -15.14
CA CYS A 184 5.65 -10.63 -15.43
C CYS A 184 6.48 -10.63 -14.14
N SER A 185 7.59 -11.36 -14.15
CA SER A 185 8.64 -11.15 -13.17
C SER A 185 9.26 -9.77 -13.33
N THR A 186 9.88 -9.25 -12.28
CA THR A 186 10.56 -7.94 -12.33
C THR A 186 11.73 -7.90 -13.30
N ASP A 187 12.39 -9.02 -13.55
CA ASP A 187 13.44 -9.16 -14.56
C ASP A 187 12.91 -9.47 -15.96
N LEU A 188 11.58 -9.56 -16.12
CA LEU A 188 10.88 -9.89 -17.37
C LEU A 188 11.23 -11.26 -17.96
N ARG A 189 11.78 -12.19 -17.16
CA ARG A 189 12.19 -13.52 -17.63
C ARG A 189 11.16 -14.63 -17.42
N SER A 190 10.11 -14.38 -16.64
CA SER A 190 9.10 -15.38 -16.35
C SER A 190 7.70 -14.80 -16.22
N LEU A 191 6.70 -15.64 -16.47
CA LEU A 191 5.30 -15.40 -16.12
C LEU A 191 5.05 -15.98 -14.74
N LEU A 192 4.49 -15.15 -13.86
CA LEU A 192 4.18 -15.49 -12.48
C LEU A 192 2.67 -15.53 -12.28
N GLY A 193 2.18 -16.54 -11.58
CA GLY A 193 0.81 -16.65 -11.09
C GLY A 193 0.76 -16.42 -9.58
N CYS A 194 -0.44 -16.21 -9.04
CA CYS A 194 -0.65 -16.18 -7.60
C CYS A 194 -1.13 -17.56 -7.11
N GLN A 195 -0.44 -18.11 -6.12
CA GLN A 195 -0.82 -19.36 -5.46
C GLN A 195 -0.66 -19.19 -3.94
N ASN A 196 -1.76 -19.36 -3.20
CA ASN A 196 -1.77 -19.19 -1.74
C ASN A 196 -1.26 -17.80 -1.30
N GLY A 197 -1.60 -16.76 -2.08
CA GLY A 197 -1.16 -15.39 -1.81
C GLY A 197 0.35 -15.16 -2.02
N ARG A 198 1.01 -16.04 -2.78
CA ARG A 198 2.43 -15.93 -3.15
C ARG A 198 2.63 -16.04 -4.65
N ALA A 199 3.52 -15.22 -5.18
CA ALA A 199 3.93 -15.26 -6.57
C ALA A 199 4.72 -16.56 -6.84
N VAL A 200 4.27 -17.35 -7.80
CA VAL A 200 4.92 -18.59 -8.23
C VAL A 200 5.19 -18.54 -9.72
N VAL A 201 6.31 -19.09 -10.15
CA VAL A 201 6.63 -19.20 -11.59
C VAL A 201 5.64 -20.15 -12.25
N VAL A 202 4.95 -19.67 -13.27
CA VAL A 202 4.05 -20.46 -14.12
C VAL A 202 4.78 -20.89 -15.40
N GLU A 203 5.56 -19.99 -15.99
CA GLU A 203 6.31 -20.25 -17.22
C GLU A 203 7.61 -19.43 -17.24
N GLU A 204 8.72 -20.07 -17.63
CA GLU A 204 10.00 -19.40 -17.90
C GLU A 204 10.07 -18.99 -19.37
N CYS A 205 10.34 -17.72 -19.64
CA CYS A 205 10.49 -17.22 -21.01
C CYS A 205 11.84 -17.65 -21.58
N GLN A 206 11.81 -18.42 -22.67
CA GLN A 206 13.02 -18.87 -23.36
C GLN A 206 13.55 -17.77 -24.27
N ALA A 207 14.86 -17.50 -24.18
CA ALA A 207 15.52 -16.53 -25.06
C ALA A 207 15.23 -16.86 -26.54
N PRO A 208 14.93 -15.86 -27.39
CA PRO A 208 15.06 -14.41 -27.12
C PRO A 208 13.79 -13.76 -26.55
N LYS A 209 12.77 -14.54 -26.17
CA LYS A 209 11.49 -14.01 -25.72
C LYS A 209 11.60 -13.42 -24.32
N GLU A 210 10.83 -12.37 -24.09
CA GLU A 210 10.70 -11.73 -22.78
C GLU A 210 9.23 -11.70 -22.37
N CYS A 211 8.99 -11.64 -21.07
CA CYS A 211 7.65 -11.43 -20.56
C CYS A 211 7.22 -9.99 -20.90
N SER A 212 6.11 -9.87 -21.63
CA SER A 212 5.59 -8.58 -22.05
C SER A 212 4.07 -8.52 -21.90
N VAL A 213 3.55 -7.30 -21.83
CA VAL A 213 2.12 -6.99 -21.81
C VAL A 213 1.75 -6.47 -23.20
N THR A 214 0.80 -7.13 -23.87
CA THR A 214 0.27 -6.66 -25.16
C THR A 214 -0.65 -5.45 -24.96
N ASP A 215 -0.97 -4.77 -26.06
CA ASP A 215 -1.94 -3.65 -26.07
C ASP A 215 -3.34 -4.07 -25.59
N THR A 216 -3.67 -5.36 -25.67
CA THR A 216 -4.91 -5.94 -25.15
C THR A 216 -4.86 -6.25 -23.64
N GLY A 217 -3.73 -5.96 -22.98
CA GLY A 217 -3.48 -6.29 -21.58
C GLY A 217 -3.16 -7.77 -21.34
N ALA A 218 -3.02 -8.58 -22.40
CA ALA A 218 -2.61 -9.97 -22.26
C ALA A 218 -1.12 -10.02 -21.91
N ARG A 219 -0.73 -10.96 -21.06
CA ARG A 219 0.66 -11.14 -20.64
C ARG A 219 1.16 -12.49 -21.15
N GLY A 220 2.36 -12.50 -21.71
CA GLY A 220 2.94 -13.68 -22.34
C GLY A 220 4.44 -13.56 -22.54
N CYS A 221 5.10 -14.69 -22.78
CA CYS A 221 6.47 -14.72 -23.30
C CYS A 221 6.42 -14.49 -24.81
N LEU A 222 6.82 -13.29 -25.24
CA LEU A 222 6.71 -12.80 -26.62
C LEU A 222 8.09 -12.57 -27.24
#